data_AF-A0A7R9VS03-F1
#
_entry.id   AF-A0A7R9VS03-F1
#
_cell.length_a   1.000
_cell.length_b   1.000
_cell.length_c   1.000
_cell.angle_alpha   90.00
_cell.angle_beta   90.00
_cell.angle_gamma   90.00
#
_symmetry.space_group_name_H-M   'P 1'
#
loop_
_entity.id
_entity.type
_entity.pdbx_description
1 polymer ?
#
loop_
_entity_poly.entity_id
_entity_poly.type
_entity_poly.pdbx_seq_one_letter_code
_entity_poly.pdbx_strand_id
1 'polypeptide(L)'
;MYSLPWYISSKELGALFVHAGFVSGTRLAKQNPRLMMNMRSILPDGTVTSKFFNNWPWARLWDGPQTVLFGHDADRGLQQYEHAIGLDTGCVYGGRLTACILPEK
;
A
#
# COMPACT_ATOMS: atom_id res chain seq x y z
N MET A 1 10.32 -3.64 25.31
CA MET A 1 9.68 -4.33 24.16
C MET A 1 9.48 -3.26 23.09
N TYR A 2 10.19 -3.33 21.96
CA TYR A 2 10.06 -2.32 20.90
C TYR A 2 8.92 -2.69 19.96
N SER A 3 7.97 -1.78 19.72
CA SER A 3 6.92 -1.96 18.71
C SER A 3 7.35 -1.31 17.40
N LEU A 4 7.20 -2.02 16.28
CA LEU A 4 7.39 -1.43 14.96
C LEU A 4 6.28 -0.41 14.65
N PRO A 5 6.58 0.67 13.92
CA PRO A 5 5.57 1.65 13.54
C PRO A 5 4.63 1.06 12.48
N TRP A 6 3.40 1.58 12.40
CA TRP A 6 2.44 1.17 11.38
C TRP A 6 2.81 1.60 9.96
N TYR A 7 3.58 2.68 9.84
CA TYR A 7 4.11 3.18 8.58
C TYR A 7 5.40 3.97 8.83
N ILE A 8 6.18 4.16 7.77
CA ILE A 8 7.36 5.03 7.73
C ILE A 8 7.13 6.09 6.66
N SER A 9 7.66 7.29 6.88
CA SER A 9 7.61 8.38 5.89
C SER A 9 9.00 8.93 5.64
N SER A 10 9.32 9.20 4.37
CA SER A 10 10.54 9.90 3.98
C SER A 10 10.18 11.10 3.11
N LYS A 11 10.42 12.31 3.62
CA LYS A 11 10.19 13.55 2.88
C LYS A 11 11.17 13.70 1.72
N GLU A 12 12.42 13.30 1.92
CA GLU A 12 13.48 13.36 0.91
C GLU A 12 13.15 12.49 -0.31
N LEU A 13 12.61 11.30 -0.08
CA LEU A 13 12.21 10.38 -1.15
C LEU A 13 10.79 10.66 -1.68
N GLY A 14 10.06 11.59 -1.07
CA GLY A 14 8.63 11.77 -1.36
C GLY A 14 7.82 10.47 -1.20
N ALA A 15 8.16 9.65 -0.19
CA ALA A 15 7.67 8.28 -0.09
C ALA A 15 7.03 7.97 1.27
N LEU A 16 6.02 7.09 1.22
CA LEU A 16 5.37 6.48 2.38
C LEU A 16 5.50 4.96 2.27
N PHE A 17 5.79 4.31 3.39
CA PHE A 17 5.94 2.85 3.46
C PHE A 17 4.92 2.30 4.45
N VAL A 18 4.07 1.38 4.02
CA VAL A 18 3.00 0.80 4.84
C VAL A 18 2.83 -0.67 4.48
N HIS A 19 2.40 -1.52 5.41
CA HIS A 19 2.23 -2.94 5.12
C HIS A 19 1.18 -3.19 4.03
N ALA A 20 -0.03 -2.63 4.18
CA ALA A 20 -1.15 -2.85 3.25
C ALA A 20 -1.57 -1.58 2.49
N GLY A 21 -1.95 -0.49 3.18
CA GLY A 21 -2.40 0.70 2.47
C GLY A 21 -2.92 1.86 3.31
N PHE A 22 -3.34 2.91 2.62
CA PHE A 22 -3.95 4.10 3.21
C PHE A 22 -5.30 4.40 2.56
N VAL A 23 -6.19 5.06 3.31
CA VAL A 23 -7.42 5.60 2.74
C VAL A 23 -7.13 6.98 2.15
N SER A 24 -7.30 7.14 0.85
CA SER A 24 -7.13 8.42 0.14
C SER A 24 -8.01 9.52 0.76
N GLY A 25 -7.54 10.77 0.75
CA GLY A 25 -8.22 11.90 1.41
C GLY A 25 -8.18 11.89 2.95
N THR A 26 -7.70 10.83 3.60
CA THR A 26 -7.55 10.78 5.07
C THR A 26 -6.14 11.19 5.49
N ARG A 27 -6.03 12.20 6.37
CA ARG A 27 -4.74 12.65 6.92
C ARG A 27 -3.99 11.48 7.57
N LEU A 28 -2.66 11.40 7.37
CA LEU A 28 -1.82 10.30 7.91
C LEU A 28 -2.00 10.06 9.41
N ALA A 29 -2.12 11.12 10.21
CA ALA A 29 -2.36 11.01 11.66
C ALA A 29 -3.74 10.45 12.06
N LYS A 30 -4.69 10.39 11.12
CA LYS A 30 -6.06 9.87 11.32
C LYS A 30 -6.31 8.52 10.62
N GLN A 31 -5.29 7.98 9.96
CA GLN A 31 -5.39 6.68 9.31
C GLN A 31 -5.59 5.57 10.35
N ASN A 32 -6.42 4.58 10.01
CA ASN A 32 -6.75 3.48 10.92
C ASN A 32 -5.66 2.38 10.85
N PRO A 33 -4.97 2.04 11.96
CA PRO A 33 -3.95 0.99 11.98
C PRO A 33 -4.43 -0.36 11.45
N ARG A 34 -5.69 -0.73 11.68
CA ARG A 34 -6.26 -1.98 11.16
C ARG A 34 -6.29 -1.99 9.64
N LEU A 35 -6.59 -0.85 9.00
CA LEU A 35 -6.60 -0.73 7.54
C LEU A 35 -5.18 -0.72 6.98
N MET A 36 -4.25 -0.01 7.64
CA MET A 36 -2.82 -0.03 7.29
C MET A 36 -2.22 -1.44 7.24
N MET A 37 -2.83 -2.39 7.94
CA MET A 37 -2.38 -3.77 8.00
C MET A 37 -3.20 -4.76 7.17
N ASN A 38 -4.39 -4.40 6.68
CA ASN A 38 -5.30 -5.41 6.12
C ASN A 38 -6.06 -5.00 4.86
N MET A 39 -6.12 -3.72 4.49
CA MET A 39 -6.95 -3.30 3.36
C MET A 39 -6.41 -3.78 2.01
N ARG A 40 -7.32 -4.07 1.07
CA ARG A 40 -6.99 -4.48 -0.31
C ARG A 40 -7.78 -3.68 -1.34
N SER A 41 -9.04 -3.39 -1.03
CA SER A 41 -9.97 -2.77 -1.97
C SER A 41 -10.79 -1.64 -1.36
N ILE A 42 -11.16 -0.68 -2.20
CA ILE A 42 -12.15 0.36 -1.90
C ILE A 42 -13.23 0.28 -2.96
N LEU A 43 -14.45 -0.05 -2.55
CA LEU A 43 -15.59 -0.23 -3.45
C LEU A 43 -16.12 1.13 -3.97
N PRO A 44 -16.94 1.15 -5.04
CA PRO A 44 -17.47 2.40 -5.61
C PRO A 44 -18.29 3.27 -4.64
N ASP A 45 -18.86 2.67 -3.60
CA ASP A 45 -19.60 3.37 -2.54
C ASP A 45 -18.67 3.94 -1.45
N GLY A 46 -17.36 3.79 -1.59
CA GLY A 46 -16.34 4.22 -0.62
C GLY A 46 -16.03 3.19 0.46
N THR A 47 -16.66 2.00 0.44
CA THR A 47 -16.40 0.95 1.44
C THR A 47 -14.98 0.41 1.33
N VAL A 48 -14.18 0.59 2.38
CA VAL A 48 -12.83 0.01 2.50
C VAL A 48 -12.93 -1.43 3.02
N THR A 49 -12.26 -2.37 2.36
CA THR A 49 -12.35 -3.80 2.69
C THR A 49 -11.00 -4.50 2.60
N SER A 50 -10.83 -5.54 3.43
CA SER A 50 -9.71 -6.48 3.36
C SER A 50 -9.91 -7.58 2.31
N LYS A 51 -11.09 -7.63 1.69
CA LYS A 51 -11.38 -8.60 0.62
C LYS A 51 -10.76 -8.14 -0.69
N PHE A 52 -10.29 -9.10 -1.48
CA PHE A 52 -9.81 -8.86 -2.83
C PHE A 52 -11.00 -8.61 -3.79
N PHE A 53 -10.93 -7.51 -4.53
CA PHE A 53 -11.83 -7.22 -5.65
C PHE A 53 -11.04 -6.69 -6.85
N ASN A 54 -10.86 -7.51 -7.88
CA ASN A 54 -9.95 -7.22 -9.01
C ASN A 54 -10.07 -5.79 -9.57
N ASN A 55 -11.29 -5.30 -9.77
CA ASN A 55 -11.55 -3.99 -10.40
C ASN A 55 -11.32 -2.79 -9.48
N TRP A 56 -11.21 -3.01 -8.17
CA TRP A 56 -11.24 -1.98 -7.14
C TRP A 56 -10.01 -2.01 -6.20
N PRO A 57 -8.76 -1.99 -6.72
CA PRO A 57 -7.57 -1.86 -5.87
C PRO A 57 -7.56 -0.49 -5.19
N TRP A 58 -7.33 -0.45 -3.88
CA TRP A 58 -7.26 0.83 -3.15
C TRP A 58 -6.16 1.73 -3.72
N ALA A 59 -5.03 1.13 -4.11
CA ALA A 59 -3.81 1.81 -4.52
C ALA A 59 -4.01 2.68 -5.76
N ARG A 60 -4.98 2.35 -6.62
CA ARG A 60 -5.36 3.18 -7.78
C ARG A 60 -5.98 4.52 -7.37
N LEU A 61 -6.57 4.60 -6.18
CA LEU A 61 -7.28 5.80 -5.71
C LEU A 61 -6.38 6.73 -4.88
N TRP A 62 -5.12 6.36 -4.66
CA TRP A 62 -4.19 7.21 -3.93
C TRP A 62 -3.77 8.41 -4.81
N ASP A 63 -4.02 9.61 -4.31
CA ASP A 63 -3.88 10.88 -5.02
C ASP A 63 -2.52 11.57 -4.78
N GLY A 64 -1.66 10.99 -3.96
CA GLY A 64 -0.32 11.54 -3.70
C GLY A 64 -0.33 12.76 -2.77
N PRO A 65 0.68 13.65 -2.85
CA PRO A 65 1.78 13.63 -3.80
C PRO A 65 2.86 12.58 -3.49
N GLN A 66 2.88 12.01 -2.28
CA GLN A 66 3.87 10.98 -1.93
C GLN A 66 3.54 9.67 -2.62
N THR A 67 4.57 8.92 -3.05
CA THR A 67 4.36 7.54 -3.48
C THR A 67 4.25 6.60 -2.29
N VAL A 68 3.21 5.78 -2.27
CA VAL A 68 3.05 4.70 -1.29
C VAL A 68 3.70 3.43 -1.80
N LEU A 69 4.66 2.89 -1.06
CA LEU A 69 5.22 1.56 -1.26
C LEU A 69 4.58 0.61 -0.22
N PHE A 70 4.01 -0.49 -0.71
CA PHE A 70 3.26 -1.42 0.14
C PHE A 70 3.44 -2.89 -0.29
N GLY A 71 2.94 -3.81 0.54
CA GLY A 71 2.92 -5.24 0.28
C GLY A 71 1.50 -5.81 0.47
N HIS A 72 1.38 -6.91 1.23
CA HIS A 72 0.12 -7.55 1.70
C HIS A 72 -0.77 -8.18 0.62
N ASP A 73 -0.93 -7.55 -0.54
CA ASP A 73 -1.87 -7.98 -1.58
C ASP A 73 -1.21 -8.91 -2.60
N ALA A 74 -0.65 -10.03 -2.12
CA ALA A 74 0.01 -11.05 -2.94
C ALA A 74 -0.88 -11.57 -4.10
N ASP A 75 -2.21 -11.59 -3.91
CA ASP A 75 -3.17 -12.01 -4.94
C ASP A 75 -3.14 -11.11 -6.19
N ARG A 76 -2.74 -9.84 -6.03
CA ARG A 76 -2.54 -8.90 -7.15
C ARG A 76 -1.13 -8.93 -7.72
N GLY A 77 -0.16 -9.48 -6.99
CA GLY A 77 1.25 -9.41 -7.36
C GLY A 77 1.78 -7.97 -7.42
N LEU A 78 2.68 -7.73 -8.37
CA LEU A 78 3.29 -6.42 -8.60
C LEU A 78 2.23 -5.42 -9.06
N GLN A 79 2.09 -4.32 -8.32
CA GLN A 79 1.19 -3.21 -8.66
C GLN A 79 1.99 -1.95 -8.95
N GLN A 80 1.69 -1.28 -10.06
CA GLN A 80 2.33 -0.03 -10.46
C GLN A 80 1.26 0.98 -10.87
N TYR A 81 1.04 1.98 -10.01
CA TYR A 81 0.16 3.12 -10.23
C TYR A 81 0.97 4.41 -10.08
N GLU A 82 0.40 5.53 -10.51
CA GLU A 82 1.06 6.85 -10.53
C GLU A 82 1.70 7.23 -9.18
N HIS A 83 1.01 6.97 -8.08
CA HIS A 83 1.48 7.28 -6.72
C HIS A 83 1.49 6.06 -5.78
N ALA A 84 1.43 4.84 -6.30
CA ALA A 84 1.43 3.64 -5.45
C ALA A 84 2.12 2.44 -6.12
N ILE A 85 2.96 1.75 -5.37
CA ILE A 85 3.72 0.58 -5.83
C ILE A 85 3.54 -0.56 -4.83
N GLY A 86 2.93 -1.66 -5.27
CA GLY A 86 2.75 -2.88 -4.48
C GLY A 86 3.84 -3.89 -4.81
N LEU A 87 4.63 -4.29 -3.83
CA LEU A 87 5.83 -5.14 -4.00
C LEU A 87 5.60 -6.61 -3.63
N ASP A 88 4.40 -6.96 -3.16
CA ASP A 88 4.10 -8.34 -2.77
C ASP A 88 3.84 -9.21 -4.00
N THR A 89 4.92 -9.77 -4.53
CA THR A 89 4.91 -10.70 -5.66
C THR A 89 4.81 -12.16 -5.21
N GLY A 90 4.33 -12.40 -3.99
CA GLY A 90 3.96 -13.73 -3.51
C GLY A 90 5.14 -14.67 -3.30
N CYS A 91 6.28 -14.18 -2.79
CA CYS A 91 7.51 -14.97 -2.61
C CYS A 91 7.27 -16.34 -1.93
N VAL A 92 6.50 -16.35 -0.84
CA VAL A 92 6.22 -17.58 -0.06
C VAL A 92 5.33 -18.58 -0.83
N TYR A 93 4.62 -18.11 -1.85
CA TYR A 93 3.73 -18.90 -2.69
C TYR A 93 4.41 -19.39 -3.98
N GLY A 94 5.74 -19.32 -4.07
CA GLY A 94 6.50 -19.69 -5.26
C GLY A 94 6.66 -18.56 -6.29
N GLY A 95 6.27 -17.34 -5.93
CA GLY A 95 6.50 -16.13 -6.71
C GLY A 95 7.92 -15.59 -6.55
N ARG A 96 8.06 -14.27 -6.37
CA ARG A 96 9.36 -13.60 -6.24
C ARG A 96 9.45 -12.78 -4.97
N LEU A 97 10.67 -12.47 -4.55
CA LEU A 97 10.93 -11.38 -3.59
C LEU A 97 11.28 -10.14 -4.41
N THR A 98 10.49 -9.08 -4.26
CA THR A 98 10.64 -7.85 -5.05
C THR A 98 11.04 -6.68 -4.17
N ALA A 99 11.95 -5.85 -4.70
CA ALA A 99 12.38 -4.61 -4.10
C ALA A 99 12.24 -3.46 -5.11
N CYS A 100 12.11 -2.23 -4.60
CA CYS A 100 12.15 -1.01 -5.39
C CYS A 100 13.36 -0.19 -4.93
N ILE A 101 14.20 0.22 -5.88
CA ILE A 101 15.38 1.05 -5.63
C ILE A 101 14.95 2.51 -5.81
N LEU A 102 15.19 3.35 -4.80
CA LEU A 102 14.84 4.76 -4.80
C LEU A 102 16.12 5.61 -4.79
N PRO A 103 16.17 6.75 -5.50
CA PRO A 103 15.06 7.41 -6.22
C PRO A 103 14.80 6.91 -7.65
N GLU A 104 15.58 5.94 -8.13
CA GLU A 104 15.72 5.51 -9.53
C GLU A 104 14.55 4.68 -10.13
N LYS A 105 13.37 4.72 -9.50
CA LYS A 105 12.22 3.82 -9.73
C LYS A 105 12.07 3.16 -11.10
#